data_AF-A0A428YTG7-F1
#
_entry.id   AF-A0A428YTG7-F1
#
_cell.length_a   1.000
_cell.length_b   1.000
_cell.length_c   1.000
_cell.angle_alpha   90.00
_cell.angle_beta   90.00
_cell.angle_gamma   90.00
#
_symmetry.space_group_name_H-M   'P 1'
#
loop_
_entity.id
_entity.type
_entity.pdbx_description
1 polymer ?
#
loop_
_entity_poly.entity_id
_entity_poly.type
_entity_poly.pdbx_seq_one_letter_code
_entity_poly.pdbx_strand_id
1 'polypeptide(L)'
;MLDPADESALAGFQAVIRDASNATTGTRWEIADVENAGHRLVAEVEILRARPAAPGMLDLIEKAIEVWDELAGNLIDAYYARRTDPEEIGEPLVDAHQDLCVRLDLDLDEIADRLAGLLDRCPNGTVDPAAYAELLGEQAGTVGRAPRW
;
A
#
# COMPACT_ATOMS: atom_id res chain seq x y z
N MET A 1 -1.43 11.37 22.59
CA MET A 1 -2.90 11.31 22.54
C MET A 1 -3.28 11.99 21.24
N LEU A 2 -3.79 11.24 20.28
CA LEU A 2 -4.19 11.77 18.97
C LEU A 2 -5.47 12.60 19.14
N ASP A 3 -5.72 13.54 18.23
CA ASP A 3 -6.99 14.25 18.20
C ASP A 3 -8.12 13.24 17.90
N PRO A 4 -9.30 13.33 18.53
CA PRO A 4 -10.44 12.46 18.20
C PRO A 4 -10.82 12.45 16.71
N ALA A 5 -10.56 13.53 15.97
CA ALA A 5 -10.74 13.57 14.52
C ALA A 5 -9.74 12.66 13.77
N ASP A 6 -8.53 12.50 14.30
CA ASP A 6 -7.49 11.65 13.71
C ASP A 6 -7.77 10.16 14.04
N GLU A 7 -8.26 9.86 15.24
CA GLU A 7 -8.71 8.49 15.60
C GLU A 7 -9.86 8.01 14.72
N SER A 8 -10.82 8.89 14.43
CA SER A 8 -11.95 8.56 13.54
C SER A 8 -11.50 8.32 12.09
N ALA A 9 -10.48 9.02 11.61
CA ALA A 9 -9.95 8.84 10.26
C ALA A 9 -9.15 7.52 10.14
N LEU A 10 -8.33 7.19 11.13
CA LEU A 10 -7.64 5.89 11.20
C LEU A 10 -8.62 4.72 11.22
N ALA A 11 -9.71 4.83 12.00
CA ALA A 11 -10.77 3.84 12.03
C ALA A 11 -11.52 3.74 10.68
N GLY A 12 -11.71 4.87 10.00
CA GLY A 12 -12.26 4.94 8.65
C GLY A 12 -11.41 4.15 7.65
N PHE A 13 -10.11 4.43 7.61
CA PHE A 13 -9.19 3.71 6.72
C PHE A 13 -9.09 2.22 7.04
N GLN A 14 -9.05 1.86 8.32
CA GLN A 14 -9.07 0.46 8.73
C GLN A 14 -10.33 -0.27 8.23
N ALA A 15 -11.48 0.40 8.22
CA ALA A 15 -12.70 -0.16 7.67
C ALA A 15 -12.60 -0.34 6.15
N VAL A 16 -12.05 0.63 5.42
CA VAL A 16 -11.84 0.54 3.96
C VAL A 16 -10.88 -0.61 3.61
N ILE A 17 -9.77 -0.76 4.33
CA ILE A 17 -8.81 -1.87 4.15
C ILE A 17 -9.51 -3.21 4.34
N ARG A 18 -10.32 -3.34 5.40
CA ARG A 18 -11.07 -4.57 5.66
C ARG A 18 -12.11 -4.85 4.58
N ASP A 19 -12.79 -3.83 4.09
CA ASP A 19 -13.78 -4.01 3.03
C ASP A 19 -13.10 -4.43 1.72
N ALA A 20 -11.96 -3.82 1.39
CA ALA A 20 -11.13 -4.19 0.24
C ALA A 20 -10.61 -5.63 0.35
N SER A 21 -10.12 -6.06 1.52
CA SER A 21 -9.65 -7.44 1.73
C SER A 21 -10.75 -8.49 1.56
N ASN A 22 -12.03 -8.07 1.62
CA ASN A 22 -13.17 -8.96 1.43
C ASN A 22 -13.75 -8.89 0.00
N ALA A 23 -13.20 -8.05 -0.90
CA ALA A 23 -13.78 -7.80 -2.23
C ALA A 23 -13.95 -9.07 -3.08
N THR A 24 -13.08 -10.06 -2.90
CA THR A 24 -13.09 -11.34 -3.65
C THR A 24 -13.62 -12.53 -2.85
N THR A 25 -14.06 -12.33 -1.60
CA THR A 25 -14.49 -13.42 -0.69
C THR A 25 -15.92 -13.92 -0.96
N GLY A 26 -16.71 -13.15 -1.71
CA GLY A 26 -18.07 -13.51 -2.10
C GLY A 26 -18.12 -14.58 -3.20
N THR A 27 -19.25 -15.28 -3.32
CA THR A 27 -19.45 -16.35 -4.33
C THR A 27 -19.58 -15.84 -5.78
N ARG A 28 -19.71 -14.53 -5.99
CA ARG A 28 -19.90 -13.87 -7.29
C ARG A 28 -19.33 -12.45 -7.28
N TRP A 29 -18.01 -12.33 -7.11
CA TRP A 29 -17.33 -11.06 -7.31
C TRP A 29 -17.05 -10.83 -8.80
N GLU A 30 -16.94 -9.57 -9.21
CA GLU A 30 -16.58 -9.13 -10.56
C GLU A 30 -15.28 -8.32 -10.55
N ILE A 31 -14.57 -8.25 -11.68
CA ILE A 31 -13.35 -7.42 -11.81
C ILE A 31 -13.59 -5.97 -11.38
N ALA A 32 -14.79 -5.44 -11.66
CA ALA A 32 -15.17 -4.10 -11.23
C ALA A 32 -15.19 -3.94 -9.70
N ASP A 33 -15.44 -5.00 -8.92
CA ASP A 33 -15.38 -4.94 -7.46
C ASP A 33 -13.95 -4.74 -6.97
N VAL A 34 -12.99 -5.39 -7.62
CA VAL A 34 -11.55 -5.24 -7.36
C VAL A 34 -11.08 -3.83 -7.69
N GLU A 35 -11.45 -3.31 -8.87
CA GLU A 35 -11.14 -1.93 -9.28
C GLU A 35 -11.72 -0.92 -8.29
N ASN A 36 -13.00 -1.08 -7.91
CA ASN A 36 -13.66 -0.20 -6.97
C ASN A 36 -13.02 -0.24 -5.57
N ALA A 37 -12.54 -1.41 -5.13
CA ALA A 37 -11.80 -1.55 -3.88
C ALA A 37 -10.47 -0.77 -3.94
N GLY A 38 -9.73 -0.88 -5.05
CA GLY A 38 -8.50 -0.11 -5.28
C GLY A 38 -8.73 1.40 -5.24
N HIS A 39 -9.69 1.90 -6.01
CA HIS A 39 -10.03 3.34 -6.04
C HIS A 39 -10.43 3.89 -4.66
N ARG A 40 -11.12 3.07 -3.85
CA ARG A 40 -11.45 3.44 -2.47
C ARG A 40 -10.24 3.52 -1.55
N LEU A 41 -9.27 2.61 -1.70
CA LEU A 41 -8.01 2.68 -0.95
C LEU A 41 -7.28 4.00 -1.26
N VAL A 42 -7.12 4.34 -2.55
CA VAL A 42 -6.46 5.59 -2.97
C VAL A 42 -7.16 6.82 -2.41
N ALA A 43 -8.49 6.88 -2.48
CA ALA A 43 -9.26 8.01 -1.97
C ALA A 43 -9.02 8.24 -0.46
N GLU A 44 -8.94 7.15 0.32
CA GLU A 44 -8.73 7.24 1.76
C GLU A 44 -7.27 7.57 2.12
N VAL A 45 -6.31 7.10 1.31
CA VAL A 45 -4.91 7.50 1.43
C VAL A 45 -4.74 9.01 1.22
N GLU A 46 -5.38 9.60 0.22
CA GLU A 46 -5.34 11.05 0.00
C GLU A 46 -5.90 11.84 1.21
N ILE A 47 -6.95 11.33 1.85
CA ILE A 47 -7.49 11.90 3.10
C ILE A 47 -6.46 11.80 4.24
N LEU A 48 -5.77 10.66 4.37
CA LEU A 48 -4.74 10.46 5.39
C LEU A 48 -3.53 11.36 5.19
N ARG A 49 -3.07 11.53 3.94
CA ARG A 49 -1.91 12.40 3.64
C ARG A 49 -2.13 13.85 4.06
N ALA A 50 -3.36 14.33 4.05
CA ALA A 50 -3.73 15.67 4.51
C ALA A 50 -3.65 15.86 6.05
N ARG A 51 -3.40 14.80 6.82
CA ARG A 51 -3.34 14.81 8.29
C ARG A 51 -1.91 14.87 8.81
N PRO A 52 -1.67 15.34 10.05
CA PRO A 52 -0.36 15.21 10.69
C PRO A 52 0.12 13.76 10.69
N ALA A 53 1.40 13.54 10.39
CA ALA A 53 1.95 12.19 10.32
C ALA A 53 1.94 11.54 11.71
N ALA A 54 1.48 10.30 11.78
CA ALA A 54 1.46 9.50 12.99
C ALA A 54 1.98 8.08 12.69
N PRO A 55 2.74 7.44 13.60
CA PRO A 55 3.32 6.12 13.34
C PRO A 55 2.30 5.06 12.91
N GLY A 56 1.11 5.05 13.52
CA GLY A 56 0.05 4.09 13.18
C GLY A 56 -0.52 4.26 11.76
N MET A 57 -0.28 5.39 11.09
CA MET A 57 -0.65 5.55 9.67
C MET A 57 0.22 4.68 8.77
N LEU A 58 1.51 4.52 9.12
CA LEU A 58 2.45 3.75 8.32
C LEU A 58 2.06 2.27 8.29
N ASP A 59 1.68 1.71 9.44
CA ASP A 59 1.19 0.33 9.54
C ASP A 59 -0.10 0.11 8.72
N LEU A 60 -0.99 1.11 8.67
CA LEU A 60 -2.22 1.02 7.87
C LEU A 60 -1.92 1.11 6.37
N ILE A 61 -1.00 1.98 5.94
CA ILE A 61 -0.59 2.06 4.54
C ILE A 61 0.08 0.75 4.10
N GLU A 62 0.94 0.17 4.93
CA GLU A 62 1.54 -1.14 4.63
C GLU A 62 0.49 -2.24 4.49
N LYS A 63 -0.52 -2.23 5.37
CA LYS A 63 -1.65 -3.16 5.26
C LYS A 63 -2.48 -2.93 3.99
N ALA A 64 -2.67 -1.68 3.57
CA ALA A 64 -3.37 -1.34 2.34
C ALA A 64 -2.60 -1.81 1.10
N ILE A 65 -1.27 -1.65 1.09
CA ILE A 65 -0.38 -2.15 0.04
C ILE A 65 -0.50 -3.67 -0.07
N GLU A 66 -0.43 -4.41 1.05
CA GLU A 66 -0.58 -5.87 1.03
C GLU A 66 -1.94 -6.32 0.48
N VAL A 67 -3.03 -5.67 0.91
CA VAL A 67 -4.37 -5.98 0.42
C VAL A 67 -4.49 -5.66 -1.06
N TRP A 68 -3.94 -4.53 -1.50
CA TRP A 68 -3.93 -4.20 -2.91
C TRP A 68 -3.08 -5.19 -3.72
N ASP A 69 -1.96 -5.67 -3.21
CA ASP A 69 -1.12 -6.63 -3.92
C ASP A 69 -1.86 -7.95 -4.21
N GLU A 70 -2.57 -8.48 -3.22
CA GLU A 70 -3.43 -9.65 -3.41
C GLU A 70 -4.52 -9.39 -4.47
N LEU A 71 -5.17 -8.23 -4.41
CA LEU A 71 -6.20 -7.82 -5.37
C LEU A 71 -5.65 -7.61 -6.77
N ALA A 72 -4.48 -6.99 -6.90
CA ALA A 72 -3.76 -6.73 -8.13
C ALA A 72 -3.46 -8.03 -8.89
N GLY A 73 -3.17 -9.13 -8.19
CA GLY A 73 -3.03 -10.46 -8.79
C GLY A 73 -4.23 -10.85 -9.66
N ASN A 74 -5.45 -10.54 -9.22
CA ASN A 74 -6.67 -10.81 -9.99
C ASN A 74 -6.77 -9.94 -11.26
N LEU A 75 -6.31 -8.68 -11.19
CA LEU A 75 -6.27 -7.79 -12.36
C LEU A 75 -5.18 -8.19 -13.35
N ILE A 76 -4.05 -8.71 -12.87
CA ILE A 76 -2.99 -9.27 -13.72
C ILE A 76 -3.52 -10.48 -14.49
N ASP A 77 -4.20 -11.40 -13.82
CA ASP A 77 -4.81 -12.57 -14.46
C ASP A 77 -5.89 -12.18 -15.49
N ALA A 78 -6.65 -11.12 -15.20
CA ALA A 78 -7.70 -10.58 -16.06
C ALA A 78 -7.22 -9.43 -16.98
N TYR A 79 -5.98 -9.48 -17.45
CA TYR A 79 -5.35 -8.45 -18.28
C TYR A 79 -6.22 -7.88 -19.41
N TYR A 80 -6.96 -8.73 -20.13
CA TYR A 80 -7.82 -8.29 -21.25
C TYR A 80 -9.18 -7.72 -20.83
N ALA A 81 -9.55 -7.86 -19.55
CA ALA A 81 -10.85 -7.43 -19.02
C ALA A 81 -10.72 -6.27 -18.03
N ARG A 82 -9.54 -6.03 -17.46
CA ARG A 82 -9.29 -4.89 -16.56
C ARG A 82 -9.41 -3.56 -17.31
N ARG A 83 -9.95 -2.56 -16.62
CA ARG A 83 -10.03 -1.16 -17.04
C ARG A 83 -9.03 -0.29 -16.29
N THR A 84 -8.62 -0.72 -15.11
CA THR A 84 -7.60 -0.07 -14.28
C THR A 84 -6.35 -0.93 -14.28
N ASP A 85 -5.21 -0.34 -14.63
CA ASP A 85 -3.93 -1.01 -14.47
C ASP A 85 -3.55 -1.09 -12.97
N PRO A 86 -2.97 -2.20 -12.50
CA PRO A 86 -2.59 -2.35 -11.09
C PRO A 86 -1.73 -1.22 -10.53
N GLU A 87 -0.86 -0.66 -11.39
CA GLU A 87 0.04 0.45 -11.07
C GLU A 87 -0.71 1.75 -10.76
N GLU A 88 -1.87 2.00 -11.39
CA GLU A 88 -2.68 3.21 -11.14
C GLU A 88 -3.15 3.33 -9.68
N ILE A 89 -3.24 2.21 -8.98
CA ILE A 89 -3.61 2.14 -7.56
C ILE A 89 -2.37 1.89 -6.70
N GLY A 90 -1.42 1.06 -7.16
CA GLY A 90 -0.20 0.74 -6.43
C GLY A 90 0.69 1.97 -6.19
N GLU A 91 0.89 2.81 -7.21
CA GLU A 91 1.75 3.99 -7.15
C GLU A 91 1.31 4.97 -6.03
N PRO A 92 0.04 5.42 -5.94
CA PRO A 92 -0.40 6.29 -4.85
C PRO A 92 -0.19 5.70 -3.44
N LEU A 93 -0.31 4.37 -3.28
CA LEU A 93 -0.10 3.71 -1.99
C LEU A 93 1.39 3.71 -1.60
N VAL A 94 2.26 3.43 -2.56
CA VAL A 94 3.73 3.44 -2.37
C VAL A 94 4.21 4.88 -2.12
N ASP A 95 3.73 5.86 -2.88
CA ASP A 95 4.06 7.27 -2.68
C ASP A 95 3.65 7.76 -1.27
N ALA A 96 2.50 7.32 -0.78
CA ALA A 96 2.05 7.65 0.57
C ALA A 96 2.92 7.00 1.66
N HIS A 97 3.40 5.77 1.44
CA HIS A 97 4.34 5.11 2.35
C HIS A 97 5.66 5.89 2.44
N GLN A 98 6.19 6.30 1.29
CA GLN A 98 7.41 7.09 1.18
C GLN A 98 7.28 8.45 1.85
N ASP A 99 6.20 9.19 1.56
CA ASP A 99 5.91 10.49 2.18
C ASP A 99 5.83 10.36 3.71
N LEU A 100 5.16 9.33 4.22
CA LEU A 100 5.05 9.09 5.66
C LEU A 100 6.40 8.74 6.29
N CYS A 101 7.23 7.92 5.65
CA CYS A 101 8.59 7.63 6.12
C CYS A 101 9.39 8.92 6.32
N VAL A 102 9.36 9.83 5.33
CA VAL A 102 10.05 11.12 5.41
C VAL A 102 9.46 12.01 6.51
N ARG A 103 8.14 12.12 6.59
CA ARG A 103 7.46 13.02 7.53
C ARG A 103 7.56 12.57 8.98
N LEU A 104 7.77 11.26 9.21
CA LEU A 104 8.04 10.69 10.52
C LEU A 104 9.54 10.67 10.87
N ASP A 105 10.41 11.13 9.96
CA ASP A 105 11.86 11.20 10.14
C ASP A 105 12.47 9.83 10.47
N LEU A 106 12.00 8.77 9.79
CA LEU A 106 12.57 7.42 9.92
C LEU A 106 14.00 7.40 9.39
N ASP A 107 14.86 6.64 10.04
CA ASP A 107 16.20 6.39 9.52
C ASP A 107 16.17 5.43 8.32
N LEU A 108 17.26 5.43 7.55
CA LEU A 108 17.34 4.67 6.31
C LEU A 108 17.29 3.16 6.54
N ASP A 109 17.80 2.67 7.67
CA ASP A 109 17.80 1.25 8.00
C ASP A 109 16.37 0.79 8.35
N GLU A 110 15.61 1.60 9.09
CA GLU A 110 14.19 1.34 9.37
C GLU A 110 13.37 1.34 8.07
N ILE A 111 13.57 2.29 7.17
CA ILE A 111 12.88 2.32 5.87
C ILE A 111 13.23 1.08 5.04
N ALA A 112 14.51 0.66 5.03
CA ALA A 112 14.95 -0.52 4.32
C ALA A 112 14.34 -1.82 4.88
N ASP A 113 14.26 -1.96 6.21
CA ASP A 113 13.63 -3.12 6.87
C ASP A 113 12.13 -3.19 6.57
N ARG A 114 11.44 -2.04 6.60
CA ARG A 114 10.01 -1.96 6.26
C ARG A 114 9.75 -2.31 4.79
N LEU A 115 10.58 -1.80 3.87
CA LEU A 115 10.53 -2.16 2.45
C LEU A 115 10.79 -3.66 2.24
N ALA A 116 11.80 -4.23 2.90
CA ALA A 116 12.07 -5.67 2.82
C ALA A 116 10.86 -6.50 3.27
N GLY A 117 10.22 -6.10 4.36
CA GLY A 117 9.00 -6.74 4.85
C GLY A 117 7.84 -6.64 3.86
N LEU A 118 7.66 -5.49 3.20
CA LEU A 118 6.63 -5.34 2.17
C LEU A 118 6.90 -6.24 0.95
N LEU A 119 8.14 -6.31 0.48
CA LEU A 119 8.51 -7.14 -0.67
C LEU A 119 8.34 -8.64 -0.42
N ASP A 120 8.48 -9.07 0.83
CA ASP A 120 8.21 -10.46 1.24
C ASP A 120 6.71 -10.78 1.22
N ARG A 121 5.87 -9.82 1.65
CA ARG A 121 4.42 -10.00 1.76
C ARG A 121 3.63 -9.67 0.48
N CYS A 122 4.26 -8.98 -0.48
CA CYS A 122 3.63 -8.51 -1.72
C CYS A 122 4.21 -9.20 -2.97
N PRO A 123 3.81 -10.46 -3.27
CA PRO A 123 4.37 -11.23 -4.38
C PRO A 123 3.95 -10.74 -5.78
N ASN A 124 2.88 -9.96 -5.91
CA ASN A 124 2.32 -9.56 -7.22
C ASN A 124 2.97 -8.30 -7.81
N GLY A 125 3.98 -7.75 -7.13
CA GLY A 125 4.82 -6.67 -7.67
C GLY A 125 4.24 -5.28 -7.47
N THR A 126 3.32 -5.10 -6.51
CA THR A 126 2.81 -3.77 -6.14
C THR A 126 3.91 -2.83 -5.66
N VAL A 127 4.93 -3.39 -5.01
CA VAL A 127 6.07 -2.64 -4.50
C VAL A 127 7.30 -2.93 -5.36
N ASP A 128 7.79 -1.91 -6.06
CA ASP A 128 9.09 -1.95 -6.75
C ASP A 128 10.16 -1.35 -5.84
N PRO A 129 11.24 -2.09 -5.49
CA PRO A 129 12.38 -1.52 -4.78
C PRO A 129 12.96 -0.27 -5.45
N ALA A 130 12.90 -0.18 -6.78
CA ALA A 130 13.38 0.97 -7.54
C ALA A 130 12.60 2.25 -7.22
N ALA A 131 11.33 2.15 -6.79
CA ALA A 131 10.56 3.31 -6.35
C ALA A 131 11.23 4.01 -5.15
N TYR A 132 11.96 3.28 -4.31
CA TYR A 132 12.64 3.81 -3.12
C TYR A 132 14.07 4.29 -3.39
N ALA A 133 14.53 4.29 -4.64
CA ALA A 133 15.90 4.64 -4.98
C ALA A 133 16.27 6.09 -4.59
N GLU A 134 15.31 7.03 -4.65
CA GLU A 134 15.56 8.42 -4.24
C GLU A 134 15.73 8.56 -2.72
N LEU A 135 15.08 7.71 -1.93
CA LEU A 135 15.15 7.71 -0.46
C LEU A 135 16.34 6.92 0.07
N LEU A 136 16.55 5.71 -0.45
CA LEU A 136 17.52 4.74 0.07
C LEU A 136 18.83 4.69 -0.73
N GLY A 137 18.90 5.34 -1.90
CA GLY A 137 20.06 5.27 -2.78
C GLY A 137 20.43 3.82 -3.15
N GLU A 138 21.68 3.44 -2.94
CA GLU A 138 22.18 2.08 -3.24
C GLU A 138 21.55 0.98 -2.37
N GLN A 139 20.98 1.33 -1.20
CA GLN A 139 20.32 0.36 -0.31
C GLN A 139 19.03 -0.19 -0.94
N ALA A 140 18.29 0.60 -1.73
CA ALA A 140 17.08 0.15 -2.44
C ALA A 140 17.35 -1.08 -3.31
N GLY A 141 18.43 -1.05 -4.10
CA GLY A 141 18.83 -2.15 -4.96
C GLY A 141 19.37 -3.37 -4.20
N THR A 142 19.84 -3.18 -2.96
CA THR A 142 20.31 -4.26 -2.09
C THR A 142 19.13 -5.01 -1.47
N VAL A 143 18.11 -4.28 -1.01
CA VAL A 143 16.86 -4.85 -0.48
C VAL A 143 16.15 -5.70 -1.54
N GLY A 144 16.05 -5.21 -2.79
CA GLY A 144 15.44 -5.96 -3.88
C GLY A 144 16.21 -7.21 -4.34
N ARG A 145 17.49 -7.34 -3.97
CA ARG A 145 18.38 -8.47 -4.36
C ARG A 145 18.64 -9.48 -3.26
N ALA A 146 18.25 -9.19 -2.01
CA ALA A 146 18.48 -10.12 -0.90
C ALA A 146 17.73 -11.45 -1.16
N PRO A 147 18.36 -12.62 -0.89
CA PRO A 147 17.71 -13.90 -1.07
C PRO A 147 16.52 -14.00 -0.11
N ARG A 148 15.33 -14.17 -0.68
CA ARG A 148 14.08 -14.46 0.04
C ARG A 148 14.20 -15.87 0.62
N TRP A 149 14.22 -16.02 1.95
CA TRP A 149 14.41 -17.30 2.65
C TRP A 149 13.10 -17.85 3.19
#